data_AF-A0A378I7X2-F1
#
_entry.id   AF-A0A378I7X2-F1
#
_cell.length_a   1.000
_cell.length_b   1.000
_cell.length_c   1.000
_cell.angle_alpha   90.00
_cell.angle_beta   90.00
_cell.angle_gamma   90.00
#
_symmetry.space_group_name_H-M   'P 1'
#
loop_
_entity.id
_entity.type
_entity.pdbx_description
1 polymer ?
#
loop_
_entity_poly.entity_id
_entity_poly.type
_entity_poly.pdbx_seq_one_letter_code
_entity_poly.pdbx_strand_id
1 'polypeptide(L)'
;MLYLSTTILYAVSMTQSDHELFRQIENALSPDKLTCTNRVDLIFSSLFELDNKLRAQSSLSEDEKANWQTSIESLKKQLAATAKTNDKDIKWVRKLFMQVLKNPELFGLSKSMNTLLNPLFDPDAKTLDSDKVLFEQKKWMLANVFGVQDLTTETTNAQVFIDALRKGNYTIALQFSHWVVNKYMDIKLNPKQIALGADNILPLIAYELALTDIRREDMAAIMHLHDHSQGSSNQYTATLFFSGLTILQNHQSALKRQHPHENELQILARMQNDYQAFLKSDNPVKHIVKSGALFDEEDEAELNEYYTQEKIASFASTNRERLTHNLILLNTENASPADILGLLELKQKVIQYVNYLQANTPANPQETFNNRVIAANNMLQILQKGGSIKKDIIPGIKVQAAIIAKNQPGLQELGLLGWLKSFFDRFKPRVIKETSSTLNAISDIVKSRENQDLKKPDDGMNTEPPSCFRIG
;
A
#
# COMPACT_ATOMS: atom_id res chain seq x y z
N MET A 1 -41.74 -26.54 13.77
CA MET A 1 -40.55 -27.07 14.48
C MET A 1 -39.41 -27.38 13.48
N LEU A 2 -39.06 -26.42 12.60
CA LEU A 2 -38.09 -26.62 11.49
C LEU A 2 -37.26 -25.35 11.17
N TYR A 3 -37.30 -24.32 12.03
CA TYR A 3 -36.51 -23.09 11.88
C TYR A 3 -35.22 -23.06 12.72
N LEU A 4 -34.96 -24.10 13.52
CA LEU A 4 -33.76 -24.21 14.36
C LEU A 4 -32.60 -24.96 13.67
N SER A 5 -32.86 -25.66 12.55
CA SER A 5 -31.84 -26.51 11.89
C SER A 5 -30.89 -25.74 10.98
N THR A 6 -31.34 -24.66 10.32
CA THR A 6 -30.51 -23.88 9.38
C THR A 6 -29.54 -22.92 10.10
N THR A 7 -29.94 -22.34 11.23
CA THR A 7 -29.07 -21.45 12.03
C THR A 7 -27.93 -22.22 12.71
N ILE A 8 -28.20 -23.46 13.16
CA ILE A 8 -27.19 -24.33 13.78
C ILE A 8 -26.18 -24.81 12.72
N LEU A 9 -26.62 -25.16 11.50
CA LEU A 9 -25.71 -25.53 10.42
C LEU A 9 -24.83 -24.35 9.94
N TYR A 10 -25.36 -23.12 9.93
CA TYR A 10 -24.58 -21.94 9.60
C TYR A 10 -23.54 -21.61 10.68
N ALA A 11 -23.93 -21.66 11.96
CA ALA A 11 -23.02 -21.42 13.09
C ALA A 11 -21.90 -22.46 13.17
N VAL A 12 -22.21 -23.75 12.94
CA VAL A 12 -21.22 -24.83 12.93
C VAL A 12 -20.25 -24.72 11.73
N SER A 13 -20.71 -24.20 10.58
CA SER A 13 -19.82 -23.95 9.43
C SER A 13 -18.87 -22.75 9.65
N MET A 14 -19.29 -21.75 10.44
CA MET A 14 -18.46 -20.58 10.75
C MET A 14 -17.37 -20.88 11.79
N THR A 15 -17.68 -21.62 12.86
CA THR A 15 -16.69 -21.91 13.91
C THR A 15 -15.55 -22.81 13.44
N GLN A 16 -15.84 -23.78 12.57
CA GLN A 16 -14.81 -24.65 11.99
C GLN A 16 -13.88 -23.86 11.04
N SER A 17 -14.41 -22.83 10.39
CA SER A 17 -13.63 -21.93 9.54
C SER A 17 -12.70 -21.03 10.35
N ASP A 18 -13.09 -20.55 11.54
CA ASP A 18 -12.25 -19.67 12.37
C ASP A 18 -11.07 -20.39 13.00
N HIS A 19 -11.30 -21.59 13.56
CA HIS A 19 -10.22 -22.42 14.10
C HIS A 19 -9.17 -22.75 13.05
N GLU A 20 -9.60 -22.95 11.80
CA GLU A 20 -8.68 -23.20 10.69
C GLU A 20 -7.80 -21.98 10.38
N LEU A 21 -8.33 -20.75 10.46
CA LEU A 21 -7.54 -19.53 10.26
C LEU A 21 -6.47 -19.38 11.35
N PHE A 22 -6.80 -19.63 12.62
CA PHE A 22 -5.79 -19.65 13.68
C PHE A 22 -4.75 -20.75 13.49
N ARG A 23 -5.19 -21.95 13.09
CA ARG A 23 -4.30 -23.08 12.79
C ARG A 23 -3.34 -22.77 11.63
N GLN A 24 -3.79 -22.05 10.61
CA GLN A 24 -2.92 -21.62 9.51
C GLN A 24 -1.81 -20.68 9.99
N ILE A 25 -2.10 -19.76 10.91
CA ILE A 25 -1.09 -18.91 11.56
C ILE A 25 -0.12 -19.77 12.39
N GLU A 26 -0.63 -20.75 13.14
CA GLU A 26 0.21 -21.68 13.90
C GLU A 26 1.15 -22.48 12.98
N ASN A 27 0.63 -23.03 11.88
CA ASN A 27 1.39 -23.77 10.88
C ASN A 27 2.48 -22.91 10.24
N ALA A 28 2.20 -21.64 9.98
CA ALA A 28 3.20 -20.69 9.48
C ALA A 28 4.36 -20.44 10.46
N LEU A 29 4.15 -20.73 11.75
CA LEU A 29 5.15 -20.63 12.81
C LEU A 29 5.79 -21.99 13.14
N SER A 30 5.23 -23.10 12.67
CA SER A 30 5.72 -24.46 12.97
C SER A 30 7.05 -24.81 12.28
N PRO A 31 7.82 -25.77 12.82
CA PRO A 31 9.07 -26.27 12.22
C PRO A 31 8.91 -26.98 10.87
N ASP A 32 7.68 -27.09 10.34
CA ASP A 32 7.38 -27.77 9.09
C ASP A 32 8.16 -27.20 7.92
N LYS A 33 8.33 -27.98 6.85
CA LYS A 33 9.09 -27.59 5.65
C LYS A 33 8.29 -26.61 4.77
N LEU A 34 7.90 -25.47 5.33
CA LEU A 34 7.37 -24.33 4.58
C LEU A 34 8.51 -23.35 4.26
N THR A 35 8.53 -22.86 3.03
CA THR A 35 9.37 -21.73 2.63
C THR A 35 8.96 -20.47 3.38
N CYS A 36 9.88 -19.50 3.52
CA CYS A 36 9.56 -18.20 4.11
C CYS A 36 8.33 -17.54 3.47
N THR A 37 8.24 -17.55 2.13
CA THR A 37 7.10 -17.00 1.37
C THR A 37 5.78 -17.65 1.76
N ASN A 38 5.70 -18.98 1.79
CA ASN A 38 4.46 -19.69 2.13
C ASN A 38 4.01 -19.39 3.57
N ARG A 39 4.96 -19.15 4.48
CA ARG A 39 4.64 -18.75 5.87
C ARG A 39 4.04 -17.35 5.92
N VAL A 40 4.59 -16.39 5.17
CA VAL A 40 4.03 -15.03 5.05
C VAL A 40 2.64 -15.06 4.47
N ASP A 41 2.44 -15.86 3.40
CA ASP A 41 1.14 -16.01 2.75
C ASP A 41 0.07 -16.47 3.74
N LEU A 42 0.35 -17.53 4.49
CA LEU A 42 -0.58 -18.07 5.50
C LEU A 42 -0.91 -17.04 6.60
N ILE A 43 0.07 -16.27 7.07
CA ILE A 43 -0.17 -15.27 8.12
C ILE A 43 -1.08 -14.17 7.60
N PHE A 44 -0.74 -13.55 6.46
CA PHE A 44 -1.53 -12.43 5.96
C PHE A 44 -2.92 -12.88 5.50
N SER A 45 -3.04 -14.00 4.78
CA SER A 45 -4.35 -14.51 4.35
C SER A 45 -5.27 -14.76 5.54
N SER A 46 -4.74 -15.39 6.59
CA SER A 46 -5.52 -15.72 7.79
C SER A 46 -5.94 -14.47 8.56
N LEU A 47 -5.02 -13.51 8.73
CA LEU A 47 -5.30 -12.26 9.44
C LEU A 47 -6.33 -11.39 8.71
N PHE A 48 -6.25 -11.27 7.39
CA PHE A 48 -7.23 -10.50 6.63
C PHE A 48 -8.60 -11.15 6.64
N GLU A 49 -8.68 -12.48 6.57
CA GLU A 49 -9.97 -13.17 6.64
C GLU A 49 -10.60 -13.07 8.03
N LEU A 50 -9.80 -13.18 9.10
CA LEU A 50 -10.26 -12.92 10.47
C LEU A 50 -10.79 -11.49 10.62
N ASP A 51 -10.07 -10.49 10.08
CA ASP A 51 -10.50 -9.09 10.12
C ASP A 51 -11.79 -8.86 9.32
N ASN A 52 -11.92 -9.47 8.13
CA ASN A 52 -13.13 -9.41 7.32
C ASN A 52 -14.36 -9.92 8.09
N LYS A 53 -14.21 -11.06 8.78
CA LYS A 53 -15.29 -11.63 9.62
C LYS A 53 -15.66 -10.70 10.78
N LEU A 54 -14.66 -10.15 11.48
CA LEU A 54 -14.89 -9.16 12.55
C LEU A 54 -15.60 -7.91 12.05
N ARG A 55 -15.27 -7.42 10.85
CA ARG A 55 -15.96 -6.25 10.26
C ARG A 55 -17.40 -6.58 9.84
N ALA A 56 -17.66 -7.81 9.40
CA ALA A 56 -18.99 -8.24 9.00
C ALA A 56 -19.94 -8.34 10.20
N GLN A 57 -19.44 -8.80 11.35
CA GLN A 57 -20.22 -8.96 12.58
C GLN A 57 -20.23 -7.67 13.42
N SER A 58 -21.35 -7.36 14.07
CA SER A 58 -21.41 -6.23 15.02
C SER A 58 -20.82 -6.56 16.39
N SER A 59 -20.75 -7.85 16.73
CA SER A 59 -20.22 -8.39 17.99
C SER A 59 -20.13 -9.92 17.87
N LEU A 60 -19.09 -10.53 18.45
CA LEU A 60 -18.98 -11.98 18.61
C LEU A 60 -19.96 -12.46 19.70
N SER A 61 -20.59 -13.62 19.48
CA SER A 61 -21.32 -14.35 20.52
C SER A 61 -20.36 -14.86 21.61
N GLU A 62 -20.90 -15.19 22.79
CA GLU A 62 -20.07 -15.73 23.89
C GLU A 62 -19.41 -17.07 23.52
N ASP A 63 -20.11 -17.91 22.75
CA ASP A 63 -19.56 -19.18 22.26
C ASP A 63 -18.41 -18.95 21.26
N GLU A 64 -18.54 -17.99 20.34
CA GLU A 64 -17.46 -17.60 19.43
C GLU A 64 -16.26 -17.05 20.20
N LYS A 65 -16.48 -16.19 21.21
CA LYS A 65 -15.41 -15.67 22.06
C LYS A 65 -14.67 -16.78 22.80
N ALA A 66 -15.39 -17.75 23.38
CA ALA A 66 -14.78 -18.88 24.08
C ALA A 66 -13.94 -19.77 23.13
N ASN A 67 -14.45 -20.02 21.93
CA ASN A 67 -13.74 -20.77 20.90
C ASN A 67 -12.48 -20.05 20.42
N TRP A 68 -12.58 -18.73 20.19
CA TRP A 68 -11.46 -17.90 19.79
C TRP A 68 -10.40 -17.84 20.90
N GLN A 69 -10.81 -17.69 22.16
CA GLN A 69 -9.88 -17.71 23.29
C GLN A 69 -9.06 -19.01 23.34
N THR A 70 -9.70 -20.16 23.08
CA THR A 70 -9.00 -21.45 23.02
C THR A 70 -7.93 -21.46 21.92
N SER A 71 -8.24 -20.91 20.74
CA SER A 71 -7.29 -20.80 19.62
C SER A 71 -6.16 -19.81 19.90
N ILE A 72 -6.47 -18.69 20.55
CA ILE A 72 -5.50 -17.67 20.98
C ILE A 72 -4.50 -18.28 21.97
N GLU A 73 -4.96 -19.06 22.96
CA GLU A 73 -4.07 -19.72 23.90
C GLU A 73 -3.16 -20.76 23.24
N SER A 74 -3.67 -21.46 22.23
CA SER A 74 -2.86 -22.38 21.40
C SER A 74 -1.77 -21.63 20.62
N LEU A 75 -2.15 -20.55 19.92
CA LEU A 75 -1.22 -19.71 19.17
C LEU A 75 -0.18 -19.03 20.09
N LYS A 76 -0.57 -18.63 21.30
CA LYS A 76 0.34 -18.09 22.32
C LYS A 76 1.40 -19.11 22.72
N LYS A 77 1.02 -20.37 22.92
CA LYS A 77 1.97 -21.47 23.20
C LYS A 77 2.92 -21.68 22.02
N GLN A 78 2.40 -21.62 20.79
CA GLN A 78 3.23 -21.76 19.58
C GLN A 78 4.24 -20.62 19.44
N LEU A 79 3.85 -19.37 19.71
CA LEU A 79 4.75 -18.23 19.73
C LEU A 79 5.85 -18.37 20.78
N ALA A 80 5.50 -18.83 21.99
CA ALA A 80 6.46 -19.10 23.04
C ALA A 80 7.43 -20.24 22.66
N ALA A 81 6.94 -21.30 22.00
CA ALA A 81 7.78 -22.40 21.54
C ALA A 81 8.77 -21.94 20.46
N THR A 82 8.32 -21.15 19.51
CA THR A 82 9.17 -20.63 18.43
C THR A 82 10.17 -19.59 18.91
N ALA A 83 9.97 -18.97 20.07
CA ALA A 83 10.91 -18.02 20.70
C ALA A 83 12.36 -18.53 20.67
N LYS A 84 12.54 -19.84 20.91
CA LYS A 84 13.82 -20.54 21.07
C LYS A 84 14.32 -21.25 19.82
N THR A 85 13.59 -21.21 18.70
CA THR A 85 14.03 -21.87 17.46
C THR A 85 15.34 -21.26 16.96
N ASN A 86 16.14 -22.03 16.21
CA ASN A 86 17.29 -21.51 15.46
C ASN A 86 16.99 -21.26 13.98
N ASP A 87 15.82 -21.68 13.51
CA ASP A 87 15.37 -21.47 12.14
C ASP A 87 15.26 -19.96 11.84
N LYS A 88 15.96 -19.53 10.78
CA LYS A 88 16.03 -18.11 10.39
C LYS A 88 14.68 -17.60 9.88
N ASP A 89 13.95 -18.42 9.14
CA ASP A 89 12.69 -18.04 8.52
C ASP A 89 11.61 -17.93 9.61
N ILE A 90 11.52 -18.91 10.51
CA ILE A 90 10.57 -18.84 11.64
C ILE A 90 10.85 -17.64 12.53
N LYS A 91 12.13 -17.34 12.83
CA LYS A 91 12.50 -16.14 13.60
C LYS A 91 12.02 -14.87 12.92
N TRP A 92 12.18 -14.78 11.60
CA TRP A 92 11.82 -13.60 10.84
C TRP A 92 10.29 -13.46 10.74
N VAL A 93 9.57 -14.53 10.40
CA VAL A 93 8.10 -14.57 10.33
C VAL A 93 7.47 -14.24 11.69
N ARG A 94 8.04 -14.74 12.80
CA ARG A 94 7.57 -14.39 14.14
C ARG A 94 7.68 -12.89 14.41
N LYS A 95 8.80 -12.25 14.04
CA LYS A 95 8.97 -10.81 14.22
C LYS A 95 8.01 -10.00 13.34
N LEU A 96 7.77 -10.47 12.12
CA LEU A 96 6.77 -9.89 11.22
C LEU A 96 5.39 -9.92 11.89
N PHE A 97 4.98 -11.10 12.36
CA PHE A 97 3.71 -11.28 13.06
C PHE A 97 3.59 -10.36 14.28
N MET A 98 4.62 -10.30 15.14
CA MET A 98 4.65 -9.41 16.31
C MET A 98 4.48 -7.94 15.95
N GLN A 99 5.05 -7.50 14.82
CA GLN A 99 4.85 -6.13 14.34
C GLN A 99 3.40 -5.88 13.90
N VAL A 100 2.76 -6.88 13.28
CA VAL A 100 1.33 -6.83 12.94
C VAL A 100 0.45 -6.79 14.20
N LEU A 101 0.76 -7.60 15.21
CA LEU A 101 0.05 -7.56 16.51
C LEU A 101 0.15 -6.18 17.17
N LYS A 102 1.31 -5.52 17.08
CA LYS A 102 1.56 -4.22 17.69
C LYS A 102 0.76 -3.09 17.04
N ASN A 103 0.66 -3.10 15.71
CA ASN A 103 0.05 -2.02 14.94
C ASN A 103 -0.77 -2.57 13.75
N PRO A 104 -1.87 -3.30 13.99
CA PRO A 104 -2.63 -3.95 12.92
C PRO A 104 -3.15 -2.95 11.87
N GLU A 105 -3.45 -1.71 12.27
CA GLU A 105 -3.89 -0.66 11.35
C GLU A 105 -2.85 -0.31 10.30
N LEU A 106 -1.54 -0.40 10.60
CA LEU A 106 -0.49 -0.20 9.60
C LEU A 106 -0.54 -1.24 8.47
N PHE A 107 -1.19 -2.37 8.73
CA PHE A 107 -1.39 -3.48 7.79
C PHE A 107 -2.79 -3.48 7.19
N GLY A 108 -3.54 -2.40 7.34
CA GLY A 108 -4.92 -2.30 6.85
C GLY A 108 -5.93 -3.20 7.56
N LEU A 109 -5.55 -3.79 8.70
CA LEU A 109 -6.48 -4.50 9.58
C LEU A 109 -7.27 -3.49 10.43
N SER A 110 -8.48 -3.87 10.86
CA SER A 110 -9.32 -2.97 11.65
C SER A 110 -8.81 -2.84 13.10
N LYS A 111 -9.25 -1.78 13.79
CA LYS A 111 -9.01 -1.63 15.24
C LYS A 111 -9.55 -2.80 16.06
N SER A 112 -10.59 -3.50 15.60
CA SER A 112 -11.14 -4.66 16.30
C SER A 112 -10.13 -5.80 16.39
N MET A 113 -9.19 -5.89 15.45
CA MET A 113 -8.10 -6.85 15.51
C MET A 113 -7.17 -6.60 16.70
N ASN A 114 -7.00 -5.35 17.17
CA ASN A 114 -6.24 -5.10 18.40
C ASN A 114 -6.88 -5.82 19.57
N THR A 115 -8.20 -5.73 19.75
CA THR A 115 -8.89 -6.41 20.85
C THR A 115 -8.71 -7.91 20.78
N LEU A 116 -8.79 -8.48 19.57
CA LEU A 116 -8.59 -9.91 19.35
C LEU A 116 -7.16 -10.37 19.66
N LEU A 117 -6.18 -9.61 19.18
CA LEU A 117 -4.78 -10.01 19.12
C LEU A 117 -3.95 -9.57 20.33
N ASN A 118 -4.46 -8.63 21.13
CA ASN A 118 -3.78 -8.11 22.32
C ASN A 118 -3.28 -9.21 23.29
N PRO A 119 -4.00 -10.33 23.53
CA PRO A 119 -3.50 -11.40 24.40
C PRO A 119 -2.22 -12.10 23.89
N LEU A 120 -1.90 -11.97 22.60
CA LEU A 120 -0.72 -12.54 21.95
C LEU A 120 0.48 -11.58 21.94
N PHE A 121 0.26 -10.30 22.25
CA PHE A 121 1.32 -9.29 22.17
C PHE A 121 2.35 -9.48 23.29
N ASP A 122 3.61 -9.56 22.89
CA ASP A 122 4.76 -9.59 23.79
C ASP A 122 5.50 -8.24 23.69
N PRO A 123 5.46 -7.39 24.73
CA PRO A 123 6.10 -6.08 24.71
C PRO A 123 7.62 -6.15 24.59
N ASP A 124 8.23 -7.28 24.98
CA ASP A 124 9.68 -7.48 24.96
C ASP A 124 10.17 -8.05 23.61
N ALA A 125 9.26 -8.36 22.68
CA ALA A 125 9.61 -8.86 21.38
C ALA A 125 10.36 -7.81 20.54
N LYS A 126 11.57 -8.15 20.09
CA LYS A 126 12.33 -7.32 19.14
C LYS A 126 11.53 -7.15 17.86
N THR A 127 11.14 -5.91 17.58
CA THR A 127 10.37 -5.53 16.40
C THR A 127 11.26 -5.46 15.15
N LEU A 128 10.67 -5.73 14.00
CA LEU A 128 11.29 -5.41 12.72
C LEU A 128 11.14 -3.93 12.43
N ASP A 129 12.00 -3.44 11.55
CA ASP A 129 11.83 -2.14 10.91
C ASP A 129 10.47 -2.10 10.18
N SER A 130 9.64 -1.10 10.48
CA SER A 130 8.29 -0.95 9.94
C SER A 130 8.31 -0.91 8.40
N ASP A 131 9.34 -0.32 7.80
CA ASP A 131 9.46 -0.23 6.34
C ASP A 131 9.64 -1.60 5.69
N LYS A 132 10.46 -2.47 6.31
CA LYS A 132 10.65 -3.86 5.85
C LYS A 132 9.36 -4.65 5.93
N VAL A 133 8.56 -4.41 6.96
CA VAL A 133 7.34 -5.15 7.19
C VAL A 133 6.21 -4.69 6.25
N LEU A 134 6.10 -3.38 5.99
CA LEU A 134 5.22 -2.84 4.95
C LEU A 134 5.60 -3.32 3.54
N PHE A 135 6.89 -3.47 3.28
CA PHE A 135 7.41 -4.03 2.03
C PHE A 135 6.86 -5.46 1.79
N GLU A 136 6.92 -6.33 2.80
CA GLU A 136 6.41 -7.71 2.69
C GLU A 136 4.89 -7.78 2.51
N GLN A 137 4.15 -6.90 3.19
CA GLN A 137 2.71 -6.81 2.98
C GLN A 137 2.37 -6.41 1.53
N LYS A 138 3.05 -5.40 0.98
CA LYS A 138 2.87 -4.97 -0.42
C LYS A 138 3.23 -6.09 -1.40
N LYS A 139 4.31 -6.80 -1.11
CA LYS A 139 4.73 -7.98 -1.88
C LYS A 139 3.67 -9.08 -1.87
N TRP A 140 3.13 -9.40 -0.69
CA TRP A 140 2.03 -10.35 -0.55
C TRP A 140 0.78 -9.92 -1.33
N MET A 141 0.41 -8.64 -1.25
CA MET A 141 -0.74 -8.10 -1.98
C MET A 141 -0.54 -8.20 -3.50
N LEU A 142 0.65 -7.88 -4.03
CA LEU A 142 0.96 -8.04 -5.45
C LEU A 142 0.75 -9.48 -5.94
N ALA A 143 1.25 -10.45 -5.17
CA ALA A 143 1.14 -11.85 -5.54
C ALA A 143 -0.33 -12.32 -5.52
N ASN A 144 -1.05 -12.00 -4.44
CA ASN A 144 -2.34 -12.62 -4.14
C ASN A 144 -3.55 -11.85 -4.67
N VAL A 145 -3.50 -10.51 -4.74
CA VAL A 145 -4.60 -9.68 -5.25
C VAL A 145 -4.46 -9.43 -6.75
N PHE A 146 -3.24 -9.31 -7.24
CA PHE A 146 -2.95 -8.88 -8.61
C PHE A 146 -2.48 -10.02 -9.52
N GLY A 147 -2.20 -11.21 -8.97
CA GLY A 147 -1.68 -12.35 -9.74
C GLY A 147 -0.30 -12.07 -10.35
N VAL A 148 0.43 -11.08 -9.82
CA VAL A 148 1.76 -10.72 -10.31
C VAL A 148 2.76 -11.60 -9.59
N GLN A 149 3.41 -12.51 -10.32
CA GLN A 149 4.46 -13.35 -9.76
C GLN A 149 5.56 -12.50 -9.12
N ASP A 150 5.97 -12.87 -7.91
CA ASP A 150 7.09 -12.28 -7.22
C ASP A 150 8.36 -12.42 -8.07
N LEU A 151 8.84 -11.30 -8.60
CA LEU A 151 10.04 -11.28 -9.41
C LEU A 151 11.32 -11.28 -8.54
N THR A 152 11.25 -11.08 -7.22
CA THR A 152 12.45 -10.70 -6.43
C THR A 152 13.36 -11.84 -6.00
N THR A 153 12.87 -13.06 -5.81
CA THR A 153 13.71 -14.17 -5.31
C THR A 153 14.41 -14.95 -6.41
N GLU A 154 13.97 -14.80 -7.66
CA GLU A 154 14.53 -15.49 -8.84
C GLU A 154 15.02 -14.54 -9.94
N THR A 155 14.93 -13.22 -9.77
CA THR A 155 15.44 -12.27 -10.78
C THR A 155 16.95 -12.31 -10.86
N THR A 156 17.44 -12.84 -11.97
CA THR A 156 18.87 -12.94 -12.28
C THR A 156 19.44 -11.67 -12.93
N ASN A 157 18.61 -10.73 -13.38
CA ASN A 157 19.07 -9.54 -14.10
C ASN A 157 18.19 -8.29 -13.88
N ALA A 158 18.76 -7.14 -14.24
CA ALA A 158 18.15 -5.82 -14.10
C ALA A 158 16.99 -5.56 -15.07
N GLN A 159 16.92 -6.28 -16.21
CA GLN A 159 15.93 -6.05 -17.27
C GLN A 159 14.49 -6.17 -16.75
N VAL A 160 14.26 -7.08 -15.80
CA VAL A 160 12.93 -7.28 -15.22
C VAL A 160 12.37 -6.02 -14.56
N PHE A 161 13.22 -5.21 -13.93
CA PHE A 161 12.81 -3.94 -13.33
C PHE A 161 12.53 -2.87 -14.38
N ILE A 162 13.25 -2.88 -15.51
CA ILE A 162 13.03 -1.96 -16.64
C ILE A 162 11.72 -2.27 -17.35
N ASP A 163 11.45 -3.55 -17.58
CA ASP A 163 10.18 -4.00 -18.14
C ASP A 163 9.02 -3.63 -17.22
N ALA A 164 9.20 -3.78 -15.90
CA ALA A 164 8.20 -3.37 -14.92
C ALA A 164 7.96 -1.84 -14.95
N LEU A 165 9.02 -1.04 -14.99
CA LEU A 165 8.95 0.42 -15.13
C LEU A 165 8.13 0.82 -16.37
N ARG A 166 8.46 0.27 -17.55
CA ARG A 166 7.76 0.55 -18.82
C ARG A 166 6.30 0.12 -18.79
N LYS A 167 5.98 -0.98 -18.11
CA LYS A 167 4.60 -1.47 -17.92
C LYS A 167 3.83 -0.70 -16.85
N GLY A 168 4.47 0.27 -16.16
CA GLY A 168 3.88 1.00 -15.06
C GLY A 168 3.69 0.18 -13.78
N ASN A 169 4.40 -0.95 -13.64
CA ASN A 169 4.44 -1.74 -12.42
C ASN A 169 5.53 -1.22 -11.48
N TYR A 170 5.22 -0.09 -10.86
CA TYR A 170 6.15 0.64 -10.02
C TYR A 170 6.50 -0.05 -8.71
N THR A 171 5.60 -0.88 -8.18
CA THR A 171 5.92 -1.68 -6.99
C THR A 171 7.08 -2.64 -7.25
N ILE A 172 7.15 -3.23 -8.45
CA ILE A 172 8.30 -4.03 -8.86
C ILE A 172 9.48 -3.12 -9.24
N ALA A 173 9.29 -2.08 -10.04
CA ALA A 173 10.39 -1.21 -10.44
C ALA A 173 11.16 -0.66 -9.22
N LEU A 174 10.45 -0.21 -8.17
CA LEU A 174 11.04 0.32 -6.93
C LEU A 174 11.82 -0.72 -6.10
N GLN A 175 11.83 -1.99 -6.48
CA GLN A 175 12.69 -3.01 -5.87
C GLN A 175 14.09 -3.04 -6.47
N PHE A 176 14.33 -2.31 -7.57
CA PHE A 176 15.61 -2.35 -8.28
C PHE A 176 16.79 -1.97 -7.39
N SER A 177 16.72 -0.85 -6.66
CA SER A 177 17.80 -0.41 -5.76
C SER A 177 18.12 -1.48 -4.70
N HIS A 178 17.10 -2.07 -4.09
CA HIS A 178 17.25 -3.15 -3.11
C HIS A 178 17.89 -4.39 -3.73
N TRP A 179 17.51 -4.75 -4.96
CA TRP A 179 18.12 -5.85 -5.70
C TRP A 179 19.61 -5.58 -5.99
N VAL A 180 19.96 -4.37 -6.42
CA VAL A 180 21.37 -3.96 -6.62
C VAL A 180 22.15 -4.05 -5.31
N VAL A 181 21.64 -3.49 -4.20
CA VAL A 181 22.29 -3.59 -2.89
C VAL A 181 22.51 -5.05 -2.51
N ASN A 182 21.48 -5.89 -2.63
CA ASN A 182 21.60 -7.31 -2.26
C ASN A 182 22.63 -8.04 -3.10
N LYS A 183 22.65 -7.81 -4.42
CA LYS A 183 23.65 -8.38 -5.35
C LYS A 183 25.07 -8.01 -4.92
N TYR A 184 25.31 -6.73 -4.63
CA TYR A 184 26.66 -6.23 -4.31
C TYR A 184 27.04 -6.30 -2.83
N MET A 185 26.16 -6.75 -1.95
CA MET A 185 26.51 -7.13 -0.57
C MET A 185 27.01 -8.58 -0.46
N ASP A 186 26.94 -9.35 -1.55
CA ASP A 186 27.52 -10.68 -1.63
C ASP A 186 29.04 -10.65 -1.34
N ILE A 187 29.52 -11.60 -0.55
CA ILE A 187 30.91 -11.60 -0.07
C ILE A 187 31.93 -11.79 -1.20
N LYS A 188 31.53 -12.36 -2.34
CA LYS A 188 32.40 -12.49 -3.52
C LYS A 188 32.60 -11.15 -4.22
N LEU A 189 31.57 -10.31 -4.26
CA LEU A 189 31.61 -8.99 -4.90
C LEU A 189 32.03 -7.87 -3.94
N ASN A 190 31.85 -8.07 -2.64
CA ASN A 190 32.20 -7.11 -1.59
C ASN A 190 32.80 -7.82 -0.37
N PRO A 191 34.02 -8.38 -0.49
CA PRO A 191 34.65 -9.17 0.57
C PRO A 191 34.94 -8.35 1.84
N LYS A 192 35.00 -7.02 1.71
CA LYS A 192 35.21 -6.09 2.83
C LYS A 192 33.92 -5.54 3.42
N GLN A 193 32.76 -5.97 2.90
CA GLN A 193 31.43 -5.56 3.38
C GLN A 193 31.31 -4.03 3.47
N ILE A 194 31.83 -3.33 2.46
CA ILE A 194 31.77 -1.87 2.35
C ILE A 194 30.29 -1.48 2.27
N ALA A 195 29.88 -0.54 3.12
CA ALA A 195 28.51 -0.04 3.10
C ALA A 195 28.19 0.69 1.78
N LEU A 196 27.09 0.30 1.15
CA LEU A 196 26.59 0.89 -0.09
C LEU A 196 25.64 2.06 0.25
N GLY A 197 26.22 3.24 0.52
CA GLY A 197 25.47 4.50 0.61
C GLY A 197 25.05 5.03 -0.77
N ALA A 198 24.35 6.17 -0.80
CA ALA A 198 23.82 6.79 -2.03
C ALA A 198 24.89 7.02 -3.11
N ASP A 199 26.02 7.62 -2.75
CA ASP A 199 27.09 7.90 -3.72
C ASP A 199 27.76 6.61 -4.23
N ASN A 200 27.77 5.57 -3.40
CA ASN A 200 28.43 4.30 -3.71
C ASN A 200 27.56 3.37 -4.58
N ILE A 201 26.23 3.49 -4.49
CA ILE A 201 25.30 2.65 -5.24
C ILE A 201 25.08 3.16 -6.67
N LEU A 202 25.22 4.46 -6.91
CA LEU A 202 24.92 5.08 -8.20
C LEU A 202 25.74 4.51 -9.37
N PRO A 203 27.08 4.35 -9.28
CA PRO A 203 27.85 3.71 -10.34
C PRO A 203 27.44 2.25 -10.57
N LEU A 204 27.09 1.51 -9.51
CA LEU A 204 26.62 0.13 -9.61
C LEU A 204 25.29 0.06 -10.35
N ILE A 205 24.38 0.99 -10.08
CA ILE A 205 23.12 1.10 -10.80
C ILE A 205 23.37 1.36 -12.29
N ALA A 206 24.23 2.33 -12.63
CA ALA A 206 24.55 2.62 -14.03
C ALA A 206 25.10 1.39 -14.78
N TYR A 207 25.94 0.60 -14.12
CA TYR A 207 26.43 -0.67 -14.65
C TYR A 207 25.35 -1.72 -14.85
N GLU A 208 24.45 -1.91 -13.88
CA GLU A 208 23.33 -2.82 -14.04
C GLU A 208 22.39 -2.38 -15.17
N LEU A 209 22.15 -1.07 -15.29
CA LEU A 209 21.37 -0.48 -16.38
C LEU A 209 22.03 -0.69 -17.75
N ALA A 210 23.36 -0.66 -17.85
CA ALA A 210 24.10 -0.95 -19.08
C ALA A 210 23.94 -2.39 -19.60
N LEU A 211 23.47 -3.31 -18.75
CA LEU A 211 23.15 -4.69 -19.12
C LEU A 211 21.70 -4.87 -19.58
N THR A 212 20.94 -3.78 -19.62
CA THR A 212 19.55 -3.76 -20.05
C THR A 212 19.41 -3.03 -21.37
N ASP A 213 18.20 -2.99 -21.89
CA ASP A 213 17.84 -2.19 -23.05
C ASP A 213 17.26 -0.80 -22.68
N ILE A 214 17.49 -0.31 -21.45
CA ILE A 214 17.01 1.01 -21.00
C ILE A 214 17.60 2.13 -21.89
N ARG A 215 16.77 3.14 -22.18
CA ARG A 215 17.12 4.25 -23.08
C ARG A 215 16.67 5.59 -22.50
N ARG A 216 17.09 6.68 -23.15
CA ARG A 216 16.68 8.04 -22.77
C ARG A 216 15.17 8.22 -22.84
N GLU A 217 14.50 7.54 -23.77
CA GLU A 217 13.04 7.56 -23.93
C GLU A 217 12.30 7.01 -22.69
N ASP A 218 12.95 6.18 -21.87
CA ASP A 218 12.37 5.70 -20.61
C ASP A 218 12.32 6.79 -19.53
N MET A 219 12.87 7.99 -19.78
CA MET A 219 12.87 9.07 -18.81
C MET A 219 11.48 9.57 -18.44
N ALA A 220 10.54 9.56 -19.38
CA ALA A 220 9.15 9.88 -19.07
C ALA A 220 8.56 8.91 -18.04
N ALA A 221 8.90 7.61 -18.13
CA ALA A 221 8.43 6.60 -17.18
C ALA A 221 9.08 6.76 -15.80
N ILE A 222 10.38 7.09 -15.76
CA ILE A 222 11.13 7.34 -14.51
C ILE A 222 10.63 8.61 -13.82
N MET A 223 10.42 9.69 -14.57
CA MET A 223 9.90 10.93 -13.99
C MET A 223 8.47 10.75 -13.50
N HIS A 224 7.63 10.00 -14.23
CA HIS A 224 6.30 9.67 -13.73
C HIS A 224 6.36 8.81 -12.45
N LEU A 225 7.29 7.85 -12.36
CA LEU A 225 7.54 7.10 -11.14
C LEU A 225 7.96 8.04 -9.99
N HIS A 226 8.89 8.95 -10.24
CA HIS A 226 9.38 9.92 -9.26
C HIS A 226 8.23 10.78 -8.73
N ASP A 227 7.44 11.38 -9.61
CA ASP A 227 6.32 12.29 -9.26
C ASP A 227 5.22 11.59 -8.44
N HIS A 228 5.07 10.27 -8.62
CA HIS A 228 4.02 9.48 -7.96
C HIS A 228 4.54 8.57 -6.86
N SER A 229 5.85 8.54 -6.61
CA SER A 229 6.43 7.83 -5.48
C SER A 229 6.26 8.64 -4.19
N GLN A 230 5.45 8.13 -3.26
CA GLN A 230 5.27 8.74 -1.94
C GLN A 230 6.20 8.07 -0.92
N GLY A 231 6.77 8.88 -0.01
CA GLY A 231 7.68 8.44 1.05
C GLY A 231 9.16 8.44 0.64
N SER A 232 10.04 8.66 1.62
CA SER A 232 11.48 8.87 1.40
C SER A 232 12.15 7.71 0.67
N SER A 233 11.80 6.46 0.97
CA SER A 233 12.43 5.27 0.37
C SER A 233 12.04 5.04 -1.10
N ASN A 234 10.77 5.23 -1.45
CA ASN A 234 10.30 5.05 -2.83
C ASN A 234 10.83 6.17 -3.72
N GLN A 235 10.74 7.42 -3.26
CA GLN A 235 11.27 8.57 -3.98
C GLN A 235 12.78 8.46 -4.15
N TYR A 236 13.49 8.03 -3.11
CA TYR A 236 14.91 7.73 -3.19
C TYR A 236 15.23 6.72 -4.29
N THR A 237 14.47 5.62 -4.40
CA THR A 237 14.71 4.65 -5.49
C THR A 237 14.39 5.21 -6.88
N ALA A 238 13.36 6.04 -7.01
CA ALA A 238 13.07 6.73 -8.27
C ALA A 238 14.21 7.70 -8.65
N THR A 239 14.76 8.44 -7.69
CA THR A 239 15.96 9.28 -7.87
C THR A 239 17.15 8.44 -8.30
N LEU A 240 17.36 7.26 -7.69
CA LEU A 240 18.43 6.36 -8.08
C LEU A 240 18.30 5.86 -9.52
N PHE A 241 17.07 5.58 -10.02
CA PHE A 241 16.84 5.28 -11.43
C PHE A 241 17.25 6.44 -12.33
N PHE A 242 16.79 7.65 -12.00
CA PHE A 242 17.08 8.85 -12.76
C PHE A 242 18.59 9.09 -12.83
N SER A 243 19.25 9.20 -11.68
CA SER A 243 20.68 9.44 -11.57
C SER A 243 21.51 8.31 -12.21
N GLY A 244 21.09 7.06 -12.04
CA GLY A 244 21.74 5.91 -12.67
C GLY A 244 21.69 5.96 -14.19
N LEU A 245 20.54 6.33 -14.77
CA LEU A 245 20.41 6.51 -16.21
C LEU A 245 21.23 7.71 -16.70
N THR A 246 21.25 8.83 -15.97
CA THR A 246 22.10 9.98 -16.30
C THR A 246 23.58 9.60 -16.34
N ILE A 247 24.07 8.89 -15.32
CA ILE A 247 25.47 8.42 -15.27
C ILE A 247 25.77 7.47 -16.43
N LEU A 248 24.85 6.53 -16.74
CA LEU A 248 24.97 5.65 -17.90
C LEU A 248 25.11 6.46 -19.20
N GLN A 249 24.27 7.47 -19.41
CA GLN A 249 24.28 8.27 -20.63
C GLN A 249 25.52 9.16 -20.74
N ASN A 250 25.99 9.75 -19.64
CA ASN A 250 27.23 10.53 -19.62
C ASN A 250 28.43 9.63 -19.94
N HIS A 251 28.47 8.42 -19.37
CA HIS A 251 29.53 7.46 -19.66
C HIS A 251 29.51 7.01 -21.14
N GLN A 252 28.33 6.76 -21.71
CA GLN A 252 28.19 6.47 -23.14
C GLN A 252 28.68 7.63 -24.02
N SER A 253 28.41 8.88 -23.61
CA SER A 253 28.90 10.08 -24.30
C SER A 253 30.43 10.17 -24.26
N ALA A 254 31.02 9.96 -23.08
CA ALA A 254 32.47 9.94 -22.88
C ALA A 254 33.15 8.87 -23.75
N LEU A 255 32.61 7.64 -23.77
CA LEU A 255 33.11 6.57 -24.63
C LEU A 255 32.96 6.90 -26.12
N LYS A 256 31.86 7.53 -26.52
CA LYS A 256 31.64 7.95 -27.91
C LYS A 256 32.63 9.03 -28.33
N ARG A 257 33.00 9.96 -27.44
CA ARG A 257 34.04 10.96 -27.68
C ARG A 257 35.42 10.31 -27.82
N GLN A 258 35.74 9.32 -27.00
CA GLN A 258 36.98 8.56 -27.08
C GLN A 258 37.04 7.64 -28.32
N HIS A 259 35.89 7.20 -28.80
CA HIS A 259 35.73 6.26 -29.92
C HIS A 259 34.73 6.77 -30.97
N PRO A 260 35.01 7.90 -31.65
CA PRO A 260 34.03 8.59 -32.50
C PRO A 260 33.59 7.83 -33.75
N HIS A 261 34.30 6.77 -34.12
CA HIS A 261 33.99 5.91 -35.27
C HIS A 261 33.13 4.70 -34.91
N GLU A 262 32.87 4.47 -33.62
CA GLU A 262 32.06 3.36 -33.16
C GLU A 262 30.58 3.73 -33.13
N ASN A 263 29.74 2.76 -33.48
CA ASN A 263 28.29 2.90 -33.35
C ASN A 263 27.83 2.63 -31.90
N GLU A 264 26.57 2.93 -31.60
CA GLU A 264 26.01 2.80 -30.25
C GLU A 264 26.12 1.38 -29.67
N LEU A 265 25.97 0.34 -30.50
CA LEU A 265 26.10 -1.05 -30.05
C LEU A 265 27.53 -1.39 -29.64
N GLN A 266 28.52 -0.85 -30.36
CA GLN A 266 29.94 -1.02 -30.03
C GLN A 266 30.30 -0.28 -28.73
N ILE A 267 29.80 0.96 -28.56
CA ILE A 267 29.94 1.71 -27.31
C ILE A 267 29.30 0.96 -26.13
N LEU A 268 28.10 0.42 -26.31
CA LEU A 268 27.44 -0.39 -25.28
C LEU A 268 28.25 -1.65 -24.96
N ALA A 269 28.77 -2.35 -25.97
CA ALA A 269 29.61 -3.52 -25.78
C ALA A 269 30.89 -3.20 -25.00
N ARG A 270 31.49 -2.01 -25.20
CA ARG A 270 32.62 -1.54 -24.38
C ARG A 270 32.24 -1.38 -22.93
N MET A 271 31.12 -0.70 -22.65
CA MET A 271 30.64 -0.53 -21.28
C MET A 271 30.34 -1.87 -20.60
N GLN A 272 29.78 -2.83 -21.34
CA GLN A 272 29.57 -4.19 -20.85
C GLN A 272 30.89 -4.91 -20.56
N ASN A 273 31.91 -4.74 -21.40
CA ASN A 273 33.24 -5.30 -21.16
C ASN A 273 33.92 -4.66 -19.94
N ASP A 274 33.80 -3.35 -19.78
CA ASP A 274 34.30 -2.63 -18.60
C ASP A 274 33.64 -3.15 -17.33
N TYR A 275 32.33 -3.38 -17.39
CA TYR A 275 31.59 -4.01 -16.30
C TYR A 275 32.08 -5.44 -16.00
N GLN A 276 32.29 -6.27 -17.02
CA GLN A 276 32.82 -7.63 -16.82
C GLN A 276 34.24 -7.62 -16.25
N ALA A 277 35.06 -6.64 -16.62
CA ALA A 277 36.38 -6.44 -16.03
C ALA A 277 36.27 -6.01 -14.56
N PHE A 278 35.35 -5.09 -14.24
CA PHE A 278 35.03 -4.69 -12.87
C PHE A 278 34.66 -5.88 -11.99
N LEU A 279 33.76 -6.76 -12.46
CA LEU A 279 33.33 -7.95 -11.71
C LEU A 279 34.46 -8.94 -11.40
N LYS A 280 35.55 -8.93 -12.18
CA LYS A 280 36.72 -9.80 -12.00
C LYS A 280 37.78 -9.22 -11.07
N SER A 281 37.64 -7.97 -10.63
CA SER A 281 38.61 -7.37 -9.71
C SER A 281 38.55 -8.00 -8.32
N ASP A 282 39.63 -7.92 -7.54
CA ASP A 282 39.72 -8.53 -6.20
C ASP A 282 38.69 -7.96 -5.20
N ASN A 283 38.21 -6.74 -5.45
CA ASN A 283 37.14 -6.11 -4.68
C ASN A 283 36.40 -5.11 -5.58
N PRO A 284 35.42 -5.57 -6.37
CA PRO A 284 34.67 -4.75 -7.31
C PRO A 284 34.08 -3.51 -6.64
N VAL A 285 33.35 -3.69 -5.53
CA VAL A 285 32.72 -2.57 -4.81
C VAL A 285 33.75 -1.52 -4.36
N LYS A 286 34.89 -1.93 -3.81
CA LYS A 286 35.94 -0.97 -3.42
C LYS A 286 36.50 -0.21 -4.62
N HIS A 287 36.67 -0.88 -5.76
CA HIS A 287 37.18 -0.27 -6.96
C HIS A 287 36.24 0.83 -7.44
N ILE A 288 34.95 0.51 -7.62
CA ILE A 288 33.99 1.46 -8.18
C ILE A 288 33.67 2.63 -7.24
N VAL A 289 33.68 2.41 -5.92
CA VAL A 289 33.56 3.49 -4.92
C VAL A 289 34.73 4.47 -4.99
N LYS A 290 35.92 4.00 -5.36
CA LYS A 290 37.10 4.85 -5.49
C LYS A 290 37.19 5.55 -6.83
N SER A 291 36.85 4.85 -7.92
CA SER A 291 36.95 5.39 -9.27
C SER A 291 35.76 6.28 -9.63
N GLY A 292 34.60 6.07 -9.01
CA GLY A 292 33.34 6.67 -9.44
C GLY A 292 32.99 6.28 -10.87
N ALA A 293 32.03 7.00 -11.45
CA ALA A 293 31.83 7.06 -12.90
C ALA A 293 32.67 8.23 -13.44
N LEU A 294 33.58 7.94 -14.38
CA LEU A 294 34.46 8.95 -14.97
C LEU A 294 33.80 9.52 -16.23
N PHE A 295 33.47 10.81 -16.20
CA PHE A 295 33.06 11.63 -17.35
C PHE A 295 33.35 13.11 -17.04
N ASP A 296 33.65 13.90 -18.08
CA ASP A 296 33.89 15.34 -17.96
C ASP A 296 32.56 16.11 -18.11
N GLU A 297 32.53 17.42 -17.77
CA GLU A 297 31.34 18.26 -17.98
C GLU A 297 30.89 18.28 -19.46
N GLU A 298 31.84 18.16 -20.40
CA GLU A 298 31.56 18.08 -21.84
C GLU A 298 30.86 16.77 -22.27
N ASP A 299 30.87 15.76 -21.41
CA ASP A 299 30.23 14.46 -21.66
C ASP A 299 28.79 14.40 -21.11
N GLU A 300 28.29 15.48 -20.48
CA GLU A 300 26.93 15.51 -19.95
C GLU A 300 25.88 15.30 -21.05
N ALA A 301 25.07 14.25 -20.89
CA ALA A 301 23.98 13.95 -21.80
C ALA A 301 22.78 14.87 -21.53
N GLU A 302 22.30 15.53 -22.58
CA GLU A 302 21.06 16.30 -22.51
C GLU A 302 19.85 15.36 -22.43
N LEU A 303 19.26 15.23 -21.24
CA LEU A 303 18.08 14.39 -21.01
C LEU A 303 16.76 15.16 -20.94
N ASN A 304 16.82 16.49 -20.77
CA ASN A 304 15.65 17.35 -20.55
C ASN A 304 14.56 17.20 -21.62
N GLU A 305 14.94 16.94 -22.87
CA GLU A 305 13.97 16.75 -23.95
C GLU A 305 13.17 15.45 -23.84
N TYR A 306 13.63 14.46 -23.08
CA TYR A 306 13.01 13.13 -22.98
C TYR A 306 11.96 13.01 -21.88
N TYR A 307 11.85 14.00 -21.00
CA TYR A 307 10.85 14.02 -19.92
C TYR A 307 10.10 15.35 -19.83
N THR A 308 9.77 15.95 -20.97
CA THR A 308 8.83 17.07 -21.01
C THR A 308 7.49 16.66 -20.39
N GLN A 309 6.74 17.63 -19.86
CA GLN A 309 5.41 17.39 -19.29
C GLN A 309 4.48 16.67 -20.28
N GLU A 310 4.60 16.98 -21.58
CA GLU A 310 3.87 16.29 -22.64
C GLU A 310 4.26 14.81 -22.77
N LYS A 311 5.55 14.47 -22.75
CA LYS A 311 6.03 13.08 -22.83
C LYS A 311 5.61 12.28 -21.59
N ILE A 312 5.71 12.87 -20.40
CA ILE A 312 5.24 12.28 -19.14
C ILE A 312 3.74 12.01 -19.22
N ALA A 313 2.94 12.99 -19.66
CA ALA A 313 1.49 12.86 -19.80
C ALA A 313 1.11 11.81 -20.87
N SER A 314 1.83 11.75 -21.99
CA SER A 314 1.63 10.78 -23.07
C SER A 314 1.90 9.34 -22.59
N PHE A 315 3.02 9.14 -21.88
CA PHE A 315 3.33 7.86 -21.22
C PHE A 315 2.24 7.46 -20.23
N ALA A 316 1.82 8.40 -19.37
CA ALA A 316 0.79 8.18 -18.37
C ALA A 316 -0.56 7.82 -18.99
N SER A 317 -0.94 8.48 -20.08
CA SER A 317 -2.19 8.22 -20.80
C SER A 317 -2.18 6.83 -21.45
N THR A 318 -1.08 6.46 -22.11
CA THR A 318 -0.92 5.16 -22.78
C THR A 318 -0.95 3.99 -21.79
N ASN A 319 -0.42 4.21 -20.58
CA ASN A 319 -0.34 3.18 -19.54
C ASN A 319 -1.36 3.37 -18.41
N ARG A 320 -2.36 4.25 -18.60
CA ARG A 320 -3.28 4.74 -17.56
C ARG A 320 -3.87 3.63 -16.69
N GLU A 321 -4.41 2.59 -17.32
CA GLU A 321 -5.05 1.50 -16.59
C GLU A 321 -4.08 0.76 -15.67
N ARG A 322 -2.90 0.40 -16.19
CA ARG A 322 -1.87 -0.32 -15.44
C ARG A 322 -1.25 0.55 -14.35
N LEU A 323 -0.95 1.81 -14.67
CA LEU A 323 -0.39 2.76 -13.73
C LEU A 323 -1.32 2.98 -12.54
N THR A 324 -2.58 3.34 -12.78
CA THR A 324 -3.53 3.57 -11.68
C THR A 324 -3.76 2.30 -10.87
N HIS A 325 -3.79 1.14 -11.50
CA HIS A 325 -3.95 -0.15 -10.81
C HIS A 325 -2.80 -0.46 -9.85
N ASN A 326 -1.55 -0.30 -10.28
CA ASN A 326 -0.37 -0.55 -9.44
C ASN A 326 -0.16 0.55 -8.40
N LEU A 327 -0.45 1.81 -8.75
CA LEU A 327 -0.28 2.95 -7.84
C LEU A 327 -1.30 2.96 -6.70
N ILE A 328 -2.53 2.47 -6.94
CA ILE A 328 -3.49 2.23 -5.86
C ILE A 328 -2.88 1.32 -4.80
N LEU A 329 -2.19 0.26 -5.20
CA LEU A 329 -1.52 -0.64 -4.25
C LEU A 329 -0.35 0.06 -3.53
N LEU A 330 0.48 0.77 -4.30
CA LEU A 330 1.71 1.35 -3.79
C LEU A 330 1.43 2.48 -2.78
N ASN A 331 0.45 3.32 -3.08
CA ASN A 331 0.28 4.62 -2.43
C ASN A 331 -0.92 4.67 -1.47
N THR A 332 -1.76 3.63 -1.39
CA THR A 332 -2.88 3.65 -0.43
C THR A 332 -2.40 3.23 0.96
N GLU A 333 -2.51 4.14 1.92
CA GLU A 333 -2.13 3.88 3.31
C GLU A 333 -3.14 2.94 3.97
N ASN A 334 -2.62 1.95 4.71
CA ASN A 334 -3.42 1.11 5.60
C ASN A 334 -4.64 0.47 4.91
N ALA A 335 -4.49 0.08 3.63
CA ALA A 335 -5.57 -0.52 2.86
C ALA A 335 -5.67 -2.02 3.13
N SER A 336 -6.88 -2.51 3.40
CA SER A 336 -7.17 -3.94 3.34
C SER A 336 -7.30 -4.42 1.88
N PRO A 337 -7.23 -5.72 1.60
CA PRO A 337 -7.52 -6.27 0.28
C PRO A 337 -8.89 -5.85 -0.26
N ALA A 338 -9.92 -5.80 0.61
CA ALA A 338 -11.25 -5.36 0.23
C ALA A 338 -11.28 -3.88 -0.15
N ASP A 339 -10.52 -3.04 0.56
CA ASP A 339 -10.36 -1.62 0.22
C ASP A 339 -9.70 -1.46 -1.15
N ILE A 340 -8.60 -2.20 -1.41
CA ILE A 340 -7.92 -2.21 -2.70
C ILE A 340 -8.87 -2.64 -3.82
N LEU A 341 -9.61 -3.74 -3.67
CA LEU A 341 -10.60 -4.19 -4.65
C LEU A 341 -11.67 -3.12 -4.92
N GLY A 342 -12.15 -2.43 -3.87
CA GLY A 342 -13.08 -1.30 -4.01
C GLY A 342 -12.47 -0.15 -4.83
N LEU A 343 -11.22 0.22 -4.56
CA LEU A 343 -10.52 1.26 -5.33
C LEU A 343 -10.27 0.83 -6.77
N LEU A 344 -10.05 -0.46 -7.04
CA LEU A 344 -9.94 -0.99 -8.40
C LEU A 344 -11.28 -0.96 -9.16
N GLU A 345 -12.40 -1.22 -8.48
CA GLU A 345 -13.75 -1.04 -9.05
C GLU A 345 -13.97 0.44 -9.42
N LEU A 346 -13.63 1.36 -8.51
CA LEU A 346 -13.69 2.81 -8.74
C LEU A 346 -12.79 3.24 -9.91
N LYS A 347 -11.54 2.77 -9.97
CA LYS A 347 -10.63 2.98 -11.11
C LYS A 347 -11.32 2.61 -12.42
N GLN A 348 -11.91 1.41 -12.49
CA GLN A 348 -12.53 0.94 -13.72
C GLN A 348 -13.68 1.85 -14.17
N LYS A 349 -14.52 2.30 -13.23
CA LYS A 349 -15.61 3.24 -13.52
C LYS A 349 -15.11 4.60 -13.99
N VAL A 350 -14.06 5.13 -13.37
CA VAL A 350 -13.46 6.41 -13.80
C VAL A 350 -12.82 6.30 -15.18
N ILE A 351 -12.08 5.22 -15.47
CA ILE A 351 -11.48 4.99 -16.81
C ILE A 351 -12.56 4.85 -17.88
N GLN A 352 -13.62 4.06 -17.62
CA GLN A 352 -14.76 3.95 -18.53
C GLN A 352 -15.36 5.33 -18.83
N TYR A 353 -15.48 6.18 -17.80
CA TYR A 353 -15.99 7.52 -17.97
C TYR A 353 -15.06 8.45 -18.76
N VAL A 354 -13.74 8.42 -18.51
CA VAL A 354 -12.78 9.19 -19.30
C VAL A 354 -12.84 8.76 -20.77
N ASN A 355 -12.88 7.45 -21.04
CA ASN A 355 -12.97 6.93 -22.40
C ASN A 355 -14.28 7.36 -23.07
N TYR A 356 -15.39 7.36 -22.34
CA TYR A 356 -16.67 7.90 -22.83
C TYR A 356 -16.55 9.37 -23.23
N LEU A 357 -15.97 10.22 -22.37
CA LEU A 357 -15.79 11.64 -22.69
C LEU A 357 -14.91 11.82 -23.93
N GLN A 358 -13.79 11.10 -24.03
CA GLN A 358 -12.88 11.17 -25.17
C GLN A 358 -13.57 10.76 -26.48
N ALA A 359 -14.34 9.66 -26.46
CA ALA A 359 -15.08 9.17 -27.62
C ALA A 359 -16.23 10.07 -28.05
N ASN A 360 -16.73 10.93 -27.15
CA ASN A 360 -17.87 11.82 -27.40
C ASN A 360 -17.46 13.30 -27.31
N THR A 361 -16.24 13.63 -27.75
CA THR A 361 -15.75 15.01 -27.78
C THR A 361 -16.57 15.84 -28.77
N PRO A 362 -17.24 16.93 -28.35
CA PRO A 362 -17.99 17.79 -29.26
C PRO A 362 -17.06 18.48 -30.25
N ALA A 363 -17.54 18.79 -31.46
CA ALA A 363 -16.75 19.54 -32.45
C ALA A 363 -16.26 20.90 -31.93
N ASN A 364 -17.05 21.55 -31.07
CA ASN A 364 -16.69 22.76 -30.34
C ASN A 364 -16.88 22.52 -28.84
N PRO A 365 -15.87 21.98 -28.14
CA PRO A 365 -15.97 21.67 -26.71
C PRO A 365 -16.28 22.93 -25.90
N GLN A 366 -17.42 22.92 -25.22
CA GLN A 366 -17.76 23.98 -24.28
C GLN A 366 -16.91 23.87 -23.01
N GLU A 367 -16.76 24.97 -22.29
CA GLU A 367 -16.07 25.01 -21.00
C GLU A 367 -16.63 23.95 -20.02
N THR A 368 -17.95 23.75 -20.02
CA THR A 368 -18.59 22.71 -19.20
C THR A 368 -18.09 21.30 -19.52
N PHE A 369 -17.90 20.96 -20.80
CA PHE A 369 -17.34 19.68 -21.21
C PHE A 369 -15.87 19.55 -20.79
N ASN A 370 -15.06 20.58 -21.02
CA ASN A 370 -13.65 20.59 -20.62
C ASN A 370 -13.48 20.43 -19.11
N ASN A 371 -14.32 21.10 -18.30
CA ASN A 371 -14.34 20.95 -16.85
C ASN A 371 -14.64 19.52 -16.40
N ARG A 372 -15.52 18.79 -17.12
CA ARG A 372 -15.82 17.39 -16.84
C ARG A 372 -14.66 16.46 -17.20
N VAL A 373 -13.98 16.70 -18.32
CA VAL A 373 -12.76 15.98 -18.71
C VAL A 373 -11.66 16.19 -17.68
N ILE A 374 -11.42 17.43 -17.26
CA ILE A 374 -10.43 17.78 -16.23
C ILE A 374 -10.79 17.08 -14.91
N ALA A 375 -12.04 17.16 -14.46
CA ALA A 375 -12.47 16.52 -13.23
C ALA A 375 -12.30 14.99 -13.26
N ALA A 376 -12.60 14.35 -14.39
CA ALA A 376 -12.42 12.91 -14.58
C ALA A 376 -10.95 12.49 -14.53
N ASN A 377 -10.06 13.26 -15.18
CA ASN A 377 -8.61 13.02 -15.10
C ASN A 377 -8.07 13.27 -13.69
N ASN A 378 -8.55 14.31 -13.00
CA ASN A 378 -8.19 14.58 -11.61
C ASN A 378 -8.61 13.44 -10.67
N MET A 379 -9.74 12.77 -10.93
CA MET A 379 -10.10 11.56 -10.18
C MET A 379 -9.05 10.45 -10.33
N LEU A 380 -8.50 10.25 -11.54
CA LEU A 380 -7.42 9.29 -11.75
C LEU A 380 -6.14 9.71 -11.05
N GLN A 381 -5.77 10.99 -11.11
CA GLN A 381 -4.61 11.51 -10.39
C GLN A 381 -4.74 11.32 -8.88
N ILE A 382 -5.93 11.51 -8.31
CA ILE A 382 -6.19 11.23 -6.89
C ILE A 382 -5.97 9.75 -6.56
N LEU A 383 -6.47 8.83 -7.40
CA LEU A 383 -6.25 7.39 -7.22
C LEU A 383 -4.77 7.00 -7.37
N GLN A 384 -4.05 7.64 -8.29
CA GLN A 384 -2.63 7.42 -8.53
C GLN A 384 -1.75 7.97 -7.40
N LYS A 385 -2.07 9.15 -6.88
CA LYS A 385 -1.36 9.76 -5.76
C LYS A 385 -1.58 8.98 -4.45
N GLY A 386 -2.75 8.36 -4.30
CA GLY A 386 -3.10 7.56 -3.13
C GLY A 386 -3.31 8.40 -1.86
N GLY A 387 -2.78 7.92 -0.74
CA GLY A 387 -3.00 8.48 0.60
C GLY A 387 -4.02 7.69 1.40
N SER A 388 -4.57 8.32 2.45
CA SER A 388 -5.62 7.72 3.26
C SER A 388 -6.94 7.70 2.49
N ILE A 389 -7.55 6.51 2.40
CA ILE A 389 -8.85 6.34 1.72
C ILE A 389 -9.90 7.34 2.25
N LYS A 390 -9.96 7.50 3.57
CA LYS A 390 -10.99 8.29 4.24
C LYS A 390 -10.69 9.80 4.24
N LYS A 391 -9.42 10.20 4.26
CA LYS A 391 -9.03 11.61 4.38
C LYS A 391 -8.68 12.26 3.05
N ASP A 392 -8.11 11.50 2.12
CA ASP A 392 -7.53 12.04 0.90
C ASP A 392 -8.31 11.58 -0.32
N ILE A 393 -8.40 10.26 -0.54
CA ILE A 393 -8.97 9.70 -1.77
C ILE A 393 -10.45 10.02 -1.87
N ILE A 394 -11.29 9.55 -0.93
CA ILE A 394 -12.75 9.73 -1.03
C ILE A 394 -13.15 11.22 -1.04
N PRO A 395 -12.63 12.08 -0.15
CA PRO A 395 -12.93 13.51 -0.20
C PRO A 395 -12.51 14.14 -1.53
N GLY A 396 -11.32 13.81 -2.05
CA GLY A 396 -10.85 14.28 -3.35
C GLY A 396 -11.79 13.89 -4.49
N ILE A 397 -12.18 12.60 -4.58
CA ILE A 397 -13.10 12.12 -5.62
C ILE A 397 -14.48 12.79 -5.49
N LYS A 398 -14.97 13.03 -4.26
CA LYS A 398 -16.24 13.76 -4.03
C LYS A 398 -16.19 15.19 -4.57
N VAL A 399 -15.07 15.90 -4.40
CA VAL A 399 -14.89 17.24 -4.96
C VAL A 399 -14.99 17.20 -6.49
N GLN A 400 -14.29 16.27 -7.14
CA GLN A 400 -14.36 16.11 -8.59
C GLN A 400 -15.75 15.70 -9.08
N ALA A 401 -16.45 14.83 -8.32
CA ALA A 401 -17.83 14.44 -8.64
C ALA A 401 -18.79 15.63 -8.56
N ALA A 402 -18.61 16.52 -7.59
CA ALA A 402 -19.38 17.76 -7.48
C ALA A 402 -19.12 18.72 -8.64
N ILE A 403 -17.89 18.79 -9.15
CA ILE A 403 -17.57 19.56 -10.37
C ILE A 403 -18.32 18.99 -11.56
N ILE A 404 -18.31 17.67 -11.76
CA ILE A 404 -19.07 17.02 -12.84
C ILE A 404 -20.57 17.33 -12.73
N ALA A 405 -21.14 17.20 -11.53
CA ALA A 405 -22.56 17.46 -11.29
C ALA A 405 -22.99 18.90 -11.62
N LYS A 406 -22.13 19.89 -11.35
CA LYS A 406 -22.42 21.31 -11.63
C LYS A 406 -22.28 21.69 -13.10
N ASN A 407 -21.53 20.91 -13.89
CA ASN A 407 -21.21 21.24 -15.29
C ASN A 407 -22.14 20.53 -16.28
N GLN A 408 -23.46 20.50 -16.03
CA GLN A 408 -24.48 19.97 -16.94
C GLN A 408 -24.17 18.54 -17.47
N PRO A 409 -24.10 17.53 -16.59
CA PRO A 409 -23.83 16.16 -17.00
C PRO A 409 -24.99 15.58 -17.83
N GLY A 410 -24.66 14.74 -18.82
CA GLY A 410 -25.62 13.93 -19.55
C GLY A 410 -26.12 12.71 -18.76
N LEU A 411 -27.01 11.92 -19.35
CA LEU A 411 -27.64 10.76 -18.67
C LEU A 411 -26.63 9.71 -18.18
N GLN A 412 -25.60 9.39 -18.98
CA GLN A 412 -24.57 8.42 -18.58
C GLN A 412 -23.73 8.94 -17.40
N GLU A 413 -23.44 10.24 -17.40
CA GLU A 413 -22.73 10.92 -16.31
C GLU A 413 -23.56 10.95 -15.02
N LEU A 414 -24.87 11.15 -15.11
CA LEU A 414 -25.78 11.02 -13.97
C LEU A 414 -25.77 9.59 -13.39
N GLY A 415 -25.68 8.57 -14.25
CA GLY A 415 -25.49 7.18 -13.83
C GLY A 415 -24.19 6.96 -13.05
N LEU A 416 -23.07 7.51 -13.52
CA LEU A 416 -21.79 7.49 -12.79
C LEU A 416 -21.92 8.18 -11.43
N LEU A 417 -22.50 9.38 -11.37
CA LEU A 417 -22.68 10.13 -10.12
C LEU A 417 -23.54 9.38 -9.11
N GLY A 418 -24.61 8.72 -9.57
CA GLY A 418 -25.45 7.84 -8.76
C GLY A 418 -24.65 6.66 -8.20
N TRP A 419 -23.87 5.98 -9.04
CA TRP A 419 -23.01 4.88 -8.62
C TRP A 419 -21.93 5.33 -7.61
N LEU A 420 -21.27 6.48 -7.85
CA LEU A 420 -20.26 7.04 -6.93
C LEU A 420 -20.85 7.32 -5.55
N LYS A 421 -22.08 7.83 -5.48
CA LYS A 421 -22.79 8.04 -4.21
C LYS A 421 -22.92 6.73 -3.43
N SER A 422 -23.41 5.67 -4.08
CA SER A 422 -23.53 4.33 -3.47
C SER A 422 -22.18 3.73 -3.11
N PHE A 423 -21.14 3.98 -3.91
CA PHE A 423 -19.77 3.55 -3.60
C PHE A 423 -19.27 4.20 -2.31
N PHE A 424 -19.43 5.52 -2.15
CA PHE A 424 -18.98 6.24 -0.95
C PHE A 424 -19.73 5.82 0.31
N ASP A 425 -20.98 5.36 0.18
CA ASP A 425 -21.76 4.88 1.32
C ASP A 425 -21.11 3.65 1.99
N ARG A 426 -20.34 2.83 1.24
CA ARG A 426 -19.60 1.68 1.78
C ARG A 426 -18.48 2.09 2.75
N PHE A 427 -17.94 3.29 2.59
CA PHE A 427 -16.82 3.81 3.39
C PHE A 427 -17.26 4.80 4.48
N LYS A 428 -18.56 5.10 4.56
CA LYS A 428 -19.09 5.85 5.69
C LYS A 428 -18.74 5.10 6.97
N PRO A 429 -18.33 5.80 8.04
CA PRO A 429 -18.27 5.17 9.35
C PRO A 429 -19.64 4.52 9.57
N ARG A 430 -19.67 3.19 9.79
CA ARG A 430 -20.87 2.58 10.36
C ARG A 430 -21.10 3.37 11.63
N VAL A 431 -22.27 4.00 11.75
CA VAL A 431 -22.71 4.54 13.04
C VAL A 431 -22.85 3.30 13.92
N ILE A 432 -21.78 2.98 14.65
CA ILE A 432 -21.77 1.83 15.54
C ILE A 432 -22.88 2.12 16.55
N LYS A 433 -23.67 1.09 16.83
CA LYS A 433 -24.75 1.07 17.82
C LYS A 433 -24.39 1.69 19.18
N GLU A 434 -23.14 2.04 19.45
CA GLU A 434 -22.73 2.88 20.58
C GLU A 434 -23.49 4.21 20.61
N THR A 435 -23.73 4.88 19.47
CA THR A 435 -24.60 6.06 19.47
C THR A 435 -26.03 5.69 19.85
N SER A 436 -26.50 4.50 19.49
CA SER A 436 -27.81 3.97 19.89
C SER A 436 -27.86 3.55 21.35
N SER A 437 -26.80 2.99 21.94
CA SER A 437 -26.73 2.66 23.37
C SER A 437 -26.56 3.91 24.22
N THR A 438 -25.80 4.90 23.75
CA THR A 438 -25.71 6.21 24.39
C THR A 438 -27.02 6.99 24.23
N LEU A 439 -27.71 6.92 23.08
CA LEU A 439 -29.05 7.49 22.90
C LEU A 439 -30.11 6.77 23.74
N ASN A 440 -30.04 5.45 23.87
CA ASN A 440 -30.94 4.69 24.73
C ASN A 440 -30.68 5.01 26.21
N ALA A 441 -29.41 5.07 26.63
CA ALA A 441 -29.05 5.48 27.98
C ALA A 441 -29.48 6.92 28.29
N ILE A 442 -29.33 7.84 27.33
CA ILE A 442 -29.84 9.21 27.45
C ILE A 442 -31.38 9.21 27.50
N SER A 443 -32.06 8.42 26.66
CA SER A 443 -33.52 8.30 26.69
C SER A 443 -34.04 7.73 28.01
N ASP A 444 -33.33 6.77 28.62
CA ASP A 444 -33.69 6.18 29.90
C ASP A 444 -33.45 7.16 31.05
N ILE A 445 -32.37 7.96 30.98
CA ILE A 445 -32.12 9.07 31.92
C ILE A 445 -33.22 10.14 31.80
N VAL A 446 -33.64 10.51 30.59
CA VAL A 446 -34.72 11.50 30.39
C VAL A 446 -36.05 10.98 30.93
N LYS A 447 -36.43 9.73 30.61
CA LYS A 447 -37.65 9.09 31.15
C LYS A 447 -37.63 8.96 32.67
N SER A 448 -36.48 8.67 33.28
CA SER A 448 -36.38 8.60 34.74
C SER A 448 -36.56 9.96 35.42
N ARG A 449 -36.15 11.05 34.78
CA ARG A 449 -36.37 12.42 35.27
C ARG A 449 -37.81 12.90 35.11
N GLU A 450 -38.46 12.62 33.98
CA GLU A 450 -39.88 12.92 33.78
C GLU A 450 -40.78 12.24 34.82
N ASN A 451 -40.42 11.02 35.25
CA ASN A 451 -41.14 10.30 36.31
C ASN A 451 -40.83 10.83 37.73
N GLN A 452 -39.74 11.56 37.94
CA GLN A 452 -39.42 12.19 39.22
C GLN A 452 -40.14 13.54 39.40
N ASP A 453 -40.30 14.33 38.34
CA ASP A 453 -41.01 15.61 38.40
C ASP A 453 -42.53 15.47 38.54
N LEU A 454 -43.09 14.29 38.27
CA LEU A 454 -44.50 13.96 38.52
C LEU A 454 -44.80 13.54 39.97
N LYS A 455 -43.78 13.37 40.82
CA LYS A 455 -43.95 13.16 42.26
C LYS A 455 -43.70 14.47 43.02
N LYS A 456 -44.53 15.48 42.78
CA LYS A 456 -44.70 16.54 43.78
C LYS A 456 -45.59 16.00 44.91
N PRO A 457 -45.14 16.07 46.17
CA PRO A 457 -46.02 15.80 47.30
C PRO A 457 -47.07 16.91 47.35
N ASP A 458 -48.32 16.47 47.45
CA ASP A 458 -49.47 17.28 47.79
C ASP A 458 -49.37 17.64 49.28
N ASP A 459 -48.45 18.55 49.62
CA ASP A 459 -48.38 19.13 50.95
C ASP A 459 -49.23 20.39 50.99
N GLY A 460 -50.46 20.20 51.45
CA GLY A 460 -51.26 21.27 51.99
C GLY A 460 -50.50 21.95 53.13
N MET A 461 -50.37 23.27 53.04
CA MET A 461 -50.09 24.08 54.22
C MET A 461 -51.08 25.21 54.33
N ASN A 462 -51.89 25.06 55.38
CA ASN A 462 -52.74 26.06 55.97
C ASN A 462 -51.97 27.35 56.26
N THR A 463 -52.73 28.42 56.07
CA THR A 463 -52.52 29.79 56.52
C THR A 463 -52.21 29.90 58.00
N GLU A 464 -51.17 30.66 58.36
CA GLU A 464 -51.23 31.68 59.43
C GLU A 464 -49.99 32.60 59.38
N PRO A 465 -50.14 33.95 59.43
CA PRO A 465 -49.03 34.89 59.58
C PRO A 465 -48.78 35.15 61.08
N PRO A 466 -47.58 35.56 61.55
CA PRO A 466 -47.23 36.99 61.48
C PRO A 466 -45.73 37.38 61.66
N SER A 467 -45.53 38.70 61.65
CA SER A 467 -44.72 39.47 62.62
C SER A 467 -43.26 39.82 62.28
N CYS A 468 -43.12 41.08 61.88
CA CYS A 468 -42.12 42.12 62.19
C CYS A 468 -40.90 41.83 63.11
N PHE A 469 -39.90 42.70 62.87
CA PHE A 469 -38.66 43.03 63.61
C PHE A 469 -37.43 42.14 63.33
N ARG A 470 -36.18 42.63 63.33
CA ARG A 470 -35.46 43.91 63.06
C ARG A 470 -34.02 43.61 63.53
N ILE A 471 -33.04 44.00 62.71
CA ILE A 471 -31.70 44.53 63.05
C ILE A 471 -30.70 43.63 63.78
N GLY A 472 -29.51 43.56 63.18
CA GLY A 472 -28.25 43.07 63.72
C GLY A 472 -27.26 42.92 62.58
#